data_AF-A0A7L9UMM2-F1
#
_entry.id   AF-A0A7L9UMM2-F1
#
_cell.length_a   1.000
_cell.length_b   1.000
_cell.length_c   1.000
_cell.angle_alpha   90.00
_cell.angle_beta   90.00
_cell.angle_gamma   90.00
#
_symmetry.space_group_name_H-M   'P 1'
#
loop_
_entity.id
_entity.type
_entity.pdbx_description
1 polymer ?
#
loop_
_entity_poly.entity_id
_entity_poly.type
_entity_poly.pdbx_seq_one_letter_code
_entity_poly.pdbx_strand_id
1 'polypeptide(L)'
;MLEHPEAERADPYEKDAERVWRDSGKVYGARKIKHALGHEGVTLSRRRINRIMKRNGMAGSYSKAAYRPRVCVQLVVAGLVTMIFRV
;
A
#
# COMPACT_ATOMS: atom_id res chain seq x y z
N MET A 1 11.68 33.66 -3.72
CA MET A 1 12.37 32.45 -3.23
C MET A 1 11.66 32.03 -1.96
N LEU A 2 10.73 31.06 -2.05
CA LEU A 2 10.09 30.50 -0.86
C LEU A 2 11.01 29.39 -0.36
N GLU A 3 11.90 29.77 0.54
CA GLU A 3 12.63 28.85 1.41
C GLU A 3 11.58 28.12 2.26
N HIS A 4 11.08 27.00 1.75
CA HIS A 4 10.38 26.05 2.59
C HIS A 4 11.47 25.19 3.25
N PRO A 5 11.65 25.24 4.58
CA PRO A 5 12.50 24.27 5.28
C PRO A 5 11.77 22.91 5.27
N GLU A 6 11.77 22.24 4.12
CA GLU A 6 11.07 20.96 3.87
C GLU A 6 11.72 19.78 4.63
N ALA A 7 12.87 20.00 5.30
CA ALA A 7 13.70 18.95 5.87
C ALA A 7 13.47 18.67 7.37
N GLU A 8 12.76 19.51 8.13
CA GLU A 8 12.78 19.45 9.61
C GLU A 8 11.60 18.70 10.27
N ARG A 9 10.69 18.11 9.48
CA ARG A 9 9.55 17.31 10.01
C ARG A 9 9.68 15.81 9.75
N ALA A 10 10.87 15.24 9.93
CA ALA A 10 11.01 13.80 10.08
C ALA A 10 10.38 13.41 11.42
N ASP A 11 9.35 12.55 11.40
CA ASP A 11 8.77 12.02 12.64
C ASP A 11 9.89 11.18 13.31
N PRO A 12 10.20 11.33 14.61
CA PRO A 12 11.35 10.64 15.22
C PRO A 12 11.35 9.12 15.00
N TYR A 13 10.16 8.54 14.81
CA TYR A 13 9.90 7.12 14.59
C TYR A 13 10.00 6.65 13.14
N GLU A 14 10.38 7.54 12.23
CA GLU A 14 10.54 7.24 10.81
C GLU A 14 11.64 6.19 10.59
N LYS A 15 12.77 6.35 11.29
CA LYS A 15 13.90 5.41 11.26
C LYS A 15 13.55 4.07 11.87
N ASP A 16 12.77 4.04 12.95
CA ASP A 16 12.33 2.81 13.60
C ASP A 16 11.37 2.01 12.73
N ALA A 17 10.40 2.69 12.12
CA ALA A 17 9.47 2.06 11.19
C ALA A 17 10.19 1.48 9.97
N GLU A 18 11.21 2.19 9.47
CA GLU A 18 12.03 1.73 8.34
C GLU A 18 12.90 0.52 8.71
N ARG A 19 13.51 0.52 9.92
CA ARG A 19 14.28 -0.62 10.45
C ARG A 19 13.42 -1.88 10.49
N VAL A 20 12.28 -1.82 11.18
CA VAL A 20 11.33 -2.94 11.29
C VAL A 20 10.85 -3.41 9.92
N TRP A 21 10.61 -2.48 8.99
CA TRP A 21 10.18 -2.83 7.64
C TRP A 21 11.28 -3.54 6.84
N ARG A 22 12.53 -3.08 6.93
CA ARG A 22 13.68 -3.74 6.30
C ARG A 22 13.96 -5.11 6.90
N ASP A 23 13.94 -5.24 8.22
CA ASP A 23 14.16 -6.51 8.93
C ASP A 23 13.10 -7.56 8.56
N SER A 24 11.86 -7.11 8.31
CA SER A 24 10.77 -7.97 7.83
C SER A 24 10.87 -8.36 6.35
N GLY A 25 11.92 -7.96 5.64
CA GLY A 25 12.07 -8.20 4.20
C GLY A 25 11.03 -7.45 3.34
N LYS A 26 10.58 -6.27 3.80
CA LYS A 26 9.54 -5.46 3.15
C LYS A 26 8.16 -6.13 3.06
N VAL A 27 7.92 -7.16 3.89
CA VAL A 27 6.65 -7.89 3.93
C VAL A 27 5.62 -7.12 4.76
N TYR A 28 6.05 -6.48 5.84
CA TYR A 28 5.13 -5.92 6.83
C TYR A 28 4.41 -4.66 6.33
N GLY A 29 3.09 -4.64 6.51
CA GLY A 29 2.27 -3.44 6.36
C GLY A 29 2.11 -2.68 7.69
N ALA A 30 1.45 -1.53 7.65
CA ALA A 30 1.29 -0.65 8.81
C ALA A 30 0.70 -1.32 10.05
N ARG A 31 -0.17 -2.34 9.88
CA ARG A 31 -0.69 -3.11 11.01
C ARG A 31 0.40 -3.90 11.72
N LYS A 32 1.27 -4.60 10.99
CA LYS A 32 2.34 -5.41 11.57
C LYS A 32 3.45 -4.54 12.15
N ILE A 33 3.80 -3.44 11.48
CA ILE A 33 4.76 -2.45 12.00
C ILE A 33 4.26 -1.87 13.33
N LYS A 34 2.96 -1.54 13.43
CA LYS A 34 2.37 -1.08 14.70
C LYS A 34 2.56 -2.10 15.84
N HIS A 35 2.32 -3.38 15.56
CA HIS A 35 2.47 -4.42 16.58
C HIS A 35 3.93 -4.61 16.98
N ALA A 36 4.85 -4.65 16.01
CA ALA A 36 6.29 -4.75 16.30
C ALA A 36 6.79 -3.58 17.14
N LEU A 37 6.44 -2.34 16.77
CA LEU A 37 6.78 -1.14 17.55
C LEU A 37 6.10 -1.15 18.93
N GLY A 38 4.88 -1.70 19.03
CA GLY A 38 4.19 -1.89 20.31
C GLY A 38 4.92 -2.84 21.26
N HIS A 39 5.59 -3.88 20.74
CA HIS A 39 6.44 -4.77 21.55
C HIS A 39 7.71 -4.07 22.05
N GLU A 40 8.21 -3.08 21.30
CA GLU A 40 9.33 -2.22 21.70
C GLU A 40 8.91 -1.08 22.65
N GLY A 41 7.62 -1.01 23.05
CA GLY A 41 7.08 0.04 23.92
C GLY A 41 6.68 1.33 23.19
N VAL A 42 6.84 1.38 21.87
CA VAL A 42 6.53 2.55 21.04
C VAL A 42 5.08 2.48 20.56
N THR A 43 4.20 3.27 21.19
CA THR A 43 2.78 3.31 20.84
C THR A 43 2.52 4.33 19.73
N LEU A 44 2.46 3.87 18.49
CA LEU A 44 2.06 4.71 17.34
C LEU A 44 0.66 4.35 16.83
N SER A 45 -0.06 5.36 16.36
CA SER A 45 -1.32 5.15 15.66
C SER A 45 -1.08 4.56 14.26
N ARG A 46 -2.00 3.70 13.80
CA ARG A 46 -1.94 3.14 12.44
C ARG A 46 -1.93 4.23 11.37
N ARG A 47 -2.62 5.36 11.61
CA ARG A 47 -2.65 6.52 10.70
C ARG A 47 -1.28 7.21 10.60
N ARG A 48 -0.57 7.37 11.73
CA ARG A 48 0.79 7.93 11.73
C ARG A 48 1.75 7.03 10.94
N ILE A 49 1.73 5.73 11.20
CA ILE A 49 2.53 4.74 10.44
C ILE A 49 2.18 4.76 8.95
N ASN A 50 0.90 4.85 8.59
CA ASN A 50 0.49 4.95 7.18
C ASN A 50 1.05 6.22 6.49
N ARG A 51 1.13 7.36 7.20
CA ARG A 51 1.73 8.58 6.63
C ARG A 51 3.23 8.40 6.42
N ILE A 52 3.93 7.83 7.39
CA ILE A 52 5.37 7.52 7.31
C ILE A 52 5.63 6.55 6.14
N MET A 53 4.84 5.47 6.04
CA MET A 53 4.93 4.52 4.94
C MET A 53 4.70 5.16 3.57
N LYS A 54 3.69 6.04 3.43
CA LYS A 54 3.44 6.76 2.19
C LYS A 54 4.56 7.74 1.82
N ARG A 55 5.08 8.48 2.80
CA ARG A 55 6.17 9.44 2.60
C ARG A 55 7.44 8.74 2.10
N ASN A 56 7.77 7.57 2.65
CA ASN A 56 9.00 6.84 2.34
C ASN A 56 8.84 5.79 1.24
N GLY A 57 7.68 5.71 0.58
CA GLY A 57 7.42 4.70 -0.44
C GLY A 57 7.45 3.26 0.10
N MET A 58 7.26 3.05 1.40
CA MET A 58 7.21 1.73 2.00
C MET A 58 5.84 1.10 1.72
N ALA A 59 5.83 -0.06 1.09
CA ALA A 59 4.62 -0.84 0.83
C ALA A 59 4.83 -2.27 1.33
N GLY A 60 3.80 -2.84 1.98
CA GLY A 60 3.80 -4.24 2.38
C GLY A 60 3.44 -5.14 1.21
N SER A 61 3.80 -6.41 1.27
CA SER A 61 3.44 -7.40 0.23
C SER A 61 1.92 -7.48 0.01
N TYR A 62 1.13 -7.38 1.09
CA TYR A 62 -0.33 -7.45 1.07
C TYR A 62 -1.03 -6.22 0.47
N SER A 63 -0.34 -5.08 0.27
CA SER A 63 -0.97 -3.93 -0.40
C SER A 63 -0.98 -4.05 -1.92
N LYS A 64 -0.35 -5.10 -2.49
CA LYS A 64 -0.25 -5.30 -3.95
C LYS A 64 -1.48 -5.94 -4.59
N ALA A 65 -2.45 -6.42 -3.81
CA ALA A 65 -3.64 -7.05 -4.37
C ALA A 65 -4.56 -6.01 -5.02
N ALA A 66 -4.34 -5.75 -6.32
CA ALA A 66 -5.27 -4.99 -7.14
C ALA A 66 -6.46 -5.87 -7.52
N TYR A 67 -7.67 -5.35 -7.33
CA TYR A 67 -8.89 -5.99 -7.82
C TYR A 67 -8.79 -6.13 -9.35
N ARG A 68 -8.83 -7.38 -9.84
CA ARG A 68 -8.89 -7.69 -11.27
C ARG A 68 -10.34 -8.01 -11.61
N PRO A 69 -11.10 -7.08 -12.23
CA PRO A 69 -12.44 -7.41 -12.70
C PRO A 69 -12.32 -8.55 -13.71
N ARG A 70 -12.98 -9.68 -13.42
CA ARG A 70 -13.13 -10.73 -14.40
C ARG A 70 -14.13 -10.21 -15.43
N VAL A 71 -13.68 -10.01 -16.66
CA VAL A 71 -14.58 -9.70 -17.78
C VAL A 71 -15.63 -10.81 -17.84
N CYS A 72 -16.90 -10.45 -17.67
CA CYS A 72 -18.01 -11.38 -17.76
C CYS A 72 -18.08 -11.90 -19.21
N VAL A 73 -18.19 -13.22 -19.36
CA VAL A 73 -18.25 -13.97 -20.63
C VAL A 73 -19.49 -13.59 -21.49
N GLN A 74 -20.34 -12.68 -21.02
CA GLN A 74 -21.55 -12.21 -21.70
C GLN A 74 -21.27 -11.54 -23.06
N LEU A 75 -20.09 -10.94 -23.25
CA LEU A 75 -19.73 -10.27 -24.51
C LEU A 75 -19.42 -11.24 -25.67
N VAL A 76 -19.08 -12.51 -25.38
CA VAL A 76 -18.84 -13.51 -26.44
C VAL A 76 -20.16 -13.94 -27.09
N VAL A 77 -21.23 -14.03 -26.30
CA VAL A 77 -22.56 -14.46 -26.77
C VAL A 77 -23.19 -13.40 -27.69
N ALA A 78 -22.95 -12.11 -27.43
CA ALA A 78 -23.46 -11.00 -28.24
C ALA A 78 -22.83 -10.95 -29.65
N GLY A 79 -21.54 -11.30 -29.79
CA GLY A 79 -20.85 -11.34 -31.08
C GLY A 79 -21.27 -12.54 -31.96
N LEU A 80 -21.57 -13.69 -31.36
CA LEU A 80 -22.00 -14.88 -32.10
C LEU A 80 -23.41 -14.70 -32.69
N VAL A 81 -24.34 -14.09 -31.94
CA VAL A 81 -25.73 -13.85 -32.39
C VAL A 81 -25.79 -12.83 -33.53
N THR A 82 -24.90 -11.82 -33.55
CA THR A 82 -24.80 -10.87 -34.67
C THR A 82 -24.14 -11.45 -35.93
N MET A 83 -23.31 -12.51 -35.78
CA MET A 83 -22.68 -13.21 -36.91
C MET A 83 -23.65 -14.18 -37.62
N ILE A 84 -24.64 -14.73 -36.90
CA ILE A 84 -25.62 -15.68 -37.43
C ILE A 84 -26.76 -14.99 -38.23
N PHE A 85 -27.07 -13.72 -37.95
CA PHE A 85 -28.17 -12.97 -38.59
C PHE A 85 -27.73 -11.98 -39.70
N ARG A 86 -26.49 -12.06 -40.20
CA ARG A 86 -26.00 -11.30 -41.37
C ARG A 86 -25.72 -12.23 -42.57
N VAL A 87 -26.69 -13.07 -42.93
CA VAL A 87 -26.83 -13.72 -44.25
C VAL A 87 -28.25 -13.47 -44.72
#